data_AF-A0A835NCH6-F1
#
_entry.id   AF-A0A835NCH6-F1
#
_cell.length_a   1.000
_cell.length_b   1.000
_cell.length_c   1.000
_cell.angle_alpha   90.00
_cell.angle_beta   90.00
_cell.angle_gamma   90.00
#
_symmetry.space_group_name_H-M   'P 1'
#
loop_
_entity.id
_entity.type
_entity.pdbx_description
1 polymer ?
#
loop_
_entity_poly.entity_id
_entity_poly.type
_entity_poly.pdbx_seq_one_letter_code
_entity_poly.pdbx_strand_id
1 'polypeptide(L)'
;MEKVTSSAAPAKIGGGGESRRQSDLNRSFKLAIRSLLTSCSKQELAKAFSNFSNAEQESLHRLFIQVITSLHKMVEVGIALETVEQLVEEKNLDPLFSEKSNIVDAVQILSMAKKNEIHYLMGMLEKVNIRLLDFQSRIVLIKAEDQNRCLRDRVELLKQKMPDDSGIPVVMEKV
;
A
#
# COMPACT_ATOMS: atom_id res chain seq x y z
N MET A 1 44.32 26.82 11.22
CA MET A 1 43.52 26.08 10.22
C MET A 1 42.08 26.12 10.68
N GLU A 2 41.23 26.70 9.86
CA GLU A 2 39.93 27.26 10.19
C GLU A 2 38.88 26.24 10.60
N LYS A 3 38.15 26.60 11.64
CA LYS A 3 36.90 25.96 12.08
C LYS A 3 35.76 26.63 11.32
N VAL A 4 35.31 26.03 10.21
CA VAL A 4 34.09 26.46 9.51
C VAL A 4 32.90 25.74 10.12
N THR A 5 32.27 26.39 11.09
CA THR A 5 30.90 26.09 11.51
C THR A 5 29.96 26.78 10.53
N SER A 6 29.42 26.04 9.57
CA SER A 6 28.28 26.49 8.76
C SER A 6 27.02 25.80 9.26
N SER A 7 26.34 26.47 10.18
CA SER A 7 24.95 26.17 10.55
C SER A 7 24.04 26.85 9.52
N ALA A 8 23.72 26.14 8.45
CA ALA A 8 22.66 26.55 7.54
C ALA A 8 21.31 26.11 8.14
N ALA A 9 20.56 27.07 8.67
CA ALA A 9 19.18 26.86 9.11
C ALA A 9 18.32 26.40 7.92
N PRO A 10 17.33 25.50 8.12
CA PRO A 10 16.44 25.09 7.05
C PRO A 10 15.55 26.27 6.67
N ALA A 11 15.55 26.63 5.40
CA ALA A 11 14.59 27.55 4.83
C ALA A 11 13.18 26.98 5.07
N LYS A 12 12.40 27.67 5.89
CA LYS A 12 10.96 27.46 6.04
C LYS A 12 10.32 27.78 4.67
N ILE A 13 10.15 26.76 3.82
CA ILE A 13 9.24 26.83 2.68
C ILE A 13 7.85 26.52 3.22
N GLY A 14 7.29 27.51 3.90
CA GLY A 14 5.90 27.54 4.30
C GLY A 14 5.28 28.76 3.62
N GLY A 15 4.42 28.53 2.63
CA GLY A 15 3.80 29.62 1.90
C GLY A 15 2.74 29.16 0.93
N GLY A 16 1.68 28.53 1.44
CA GLY A 16 0.38 28.46 0.75
C GLY A 16 -0.29 29.84 0.70
N GLY A 17 0.44 30.84 0.20
CA GLY A 17 -0.06 32.17 -0.09
C GLY A 17 -0.27 32.27 -1.59
N GLU A 18 -1.41 32.83 -1.99
CA GLU A 18 -1.65 33.24 -3.38
C GLU A 18 -0.40 33.89 -3.97
N SER A 19 -0.02 33.50 -5.18
CA SER A 19 1.20 34.04 -5.79
C SER A 19 1.09 35.56 -5.84
N ARG A 20 2.19 36.28 -5.57
CA ARG A 20 2.20 37.75 -5.58
C ARG A 20 1.58 38.30 -6.89
N ARG A 21 1.84 37.61 -8.01
CA ARG A 21 1.27 37.90 -9.33
C ARG A 21 -0.26 37.79 -9.36
N GLN A 22 -0.85 36.76 -8.75
CA GLN A 22 -2.31 36.59 -8.66
C GLN A 22 -2.95 37.70 -7.82
N SER A 23 -2.36 38.02 -6.66
CA SER A 23 -2.87 39.08 -5.79
C SER A 23 -2.78 40.46 -6.47
N ASP A 24 -1.70 40.72 -7.21
CA ASP A 24 -1.49 41.96 -7.97
C ASP A 24 -2.46 42.07 -9.17
N LEU A 25 -2.72 40.96 -9.88
CA LEU A 25 -3.70 40.89 -10.97
C LEU A 25 -5.12 41.15 -10.45
N ASN A 26 -5.55 40.46 -9.40
CA ASN A 26 -6.88 40.64 -8.80
C ASN A 26 -7.07 42.08 -8.29
N ARG A 27 -6.04 42.64 -7.64
CA ARG A 27 -6.05 44.04 -7.18
C ARG A 27 -6.18 45.01 -8.34
N SER A 28 -5.37 44.86 -9.38
CA SER A 28 -5.38 45.72 -10.56
C SER A 28 -6.71 45.64 -11.30
N PHE A 29 -7.26 44.42 -11.43
CA PHE A 29 -8.56 44.20 -12.03
C PHE A 29 -9.68 44.88 -11.24
N LYS A 30 -9.73 44.71 -9.92
CA LYS A 30 -10.71 45.38 -9.04
C LYS A 30 -10.62 46.90 -9.15
N LEU A 31 -9.42 47.46 -9.24
CA LEU A 31 -9.22 48.89 -9.44
C LEU A 31 -9.74 49.35 -10.81
N ALA A 32 -9.42 48.62 -11.88
CA ALA A 32 -9.88 48.91 -13.23
C ALA A 32 -11.41 48.85 -13.36
N ILE A 33 -12.05 47.80 -12.85
CA ILE A 33 -13.51 47.67 -12.85
C ILE A 33 -14.16 48.78 -12.03
N ARG A 34 -13.63 49.11 -10.84
CA ARG A 34 -14.17 50.20 -10.03
C ARG A 34 -14.12 51.51 -10.80
N SER A 35 -12.98 51.82 -11.43
CA SER A 35 -12.81 53.04 -12.23
C SER A 35 -13.76 53.06 -13.43
N LEU A 36 -13.95 51.93 -14.09
CA LEU A 36 -14.84 51.81 -15.24
C LEU A 36 -16.31 51.97 -14.84
N LEU A 37 -16.75 51.35 -13.74
CA LEU A 37 -18.12 51.49 -13.22
C LEU A 37 -18.42 52.89 -12.68
N THR A 38 -17.41 53.62 -12.20
CA THR A 38 -17.60 55.02 -11.77
C THR A 38 -17.69 55.97 -12.95
N SER A 39 -16.84 55.79 -13.97
CA SER A 39 -16.86 56.64 -15.17
C SER A 39 -18.05 56.33 -16.10
N CYS A 40 -18.48 55.07 -16.18
CA CYS A 40 -19.63 54.63 -16.98
C CYS A 40 -20.88 54.42 -16.11
N SER A 41 -21.24 55.42 -15.33
CA SER A 41 -22.51 55.41 -14.58
C SER A 41 -23.72 55.37 -15.53
N LYS A 42 -24.87 54.89 -15.06
CA LYS A 42 -26.14 54.91 -15.83
C LYS A 42 -26.44 56.30 -16.42
N GLN A 43 -26.11 57.36 -15.69
CA GLN A 43 -26.38 58.73 -16.07
C GLN A 43 -25.43 59.23 -17.15
N GLU A 44 -24.15 58.90 -17.07
CA GLU A 44 -23.17 59.21 -18.12
C GLU A 44 -23.45 58.42 -19.40
N LEU A 45 -23.90 57.17 -19.26
CA LEU A 45 -24.32 56.34 -20.38
C LEU A 45 -25.58 56.91 -21.05
N ALA A 46 -26.58 57.35 -20.28
CA ALA A 46 -27.77 58.00 -20.82
C ALA A 46 -27.45 59.33 -21.54
N LYS A 47 -26.48 60.11 -21.03
CA LYS A 47 -26.01 61.34 -21.71
C LYS A 47 -25.28 61.02 -23.01
N ALA A 48 -24.38 60.04 -23.00
CA ALA A 48 -23.61 59.63 -24.18
C ALA A 48 -24.50 59.05 -25.28
N PHE A 49 -25.60 58.41 -24.91
CA PHE A 49 -26.59 57.82 -25.82
C PHE A 49 -27.94 58.54 -25.75
N SER A 50 -27.94 59.87 -25.73
CA SER A 50 -29.16 60.70 -25.60
C SER A 50 -30.16 60.53 -26.76
N ASN A 51 -29.69 60.05 -27.91
CA ASN A 51 -30.53 59.74 -29.09
C ASN A 51 -31.33 58.44 -28.93
N PHE A 52 -31.00 57.61 -27.93
CA PHE A 52 -31.68 56.35 -27.68
C PHE A 52 -32.89 56.58 -26.77
N SER A 53 -33.93 55.78 -26.94
CA SER A 53 -35.05 55.76 -26.01
C SER A 53 -34.60 55.29 -24.62
N ASN A 54 -35.37 55.63 -23.59
CA ASN A 54 -35.10 55.15 -22.22
C ASN A 54 -34.97 53.62 -22.15
N ALA A 55 -35.79 52.87 -22.90
CA ALA A 55 -35.75 51.41 -22.91
C ALA A 55 -34.44 50.86 -23.52
N GLU A 56 -33.93 51.50 -24.57
CA GLU A 56 -32.65 51.15 -25.19
C GLU A 56 -31.47 51.50 -24.28
N GLN A 57 -31.51 52.68 -23.62
CA GLN A 57 -30.50 53.08 -22.64
C GLN A 57 -30.44 52.12 -21.44
N GLU A 58 -31.60 51.69 -20.92
CA GLU A 58 -31.65 50.68 -19.86
C GLU A 58 -31.12 49.33 -20.31
N SER A 59 -31.46 48.91 -21.53
CA SER A 59 -30.95 47.67 -22.11
C SER A 59 -29.44 47.71 -22.29
N LEU A 60 -28.88 48.84 -22.73
CA LEU A 60 -27.45 49.05 -22.90
C LEU A 60 -26.70 49.06 -21.56
N HIS A 61 -27.25 49.73 -20.54
CA HIS A 61 -26.69 49.68 -19.20
C HIS A 61 -26.70 48.25 -18.63
N ARG A 62 -27.79 47.49 -18.82
CA ARG A 62 -27.86 46.08 -18.41
C ARG A 62 -26.79 45.24 -19.10
N LEU A 63 -26.62 45.43 -20.41
CA LEU A 63 -25.60 44.74 -21.19
C LEU A 63 -24.19 45.07 -20.69
N PHE A 64 -23.91 46.34 -20.40
CA PHE A 64 -22.63 46.78 -19.84
C PHE A 64 -22.33 46.05 -18.52
N ILE A 65 -23.26 46.04 -17.56
CA ILE A 65 -23.08 45.32 -16.29
C ILE A 65 -22.87 43.81 -16.52
N GLN A 66 -23.57 43.21 -17.48
CA GLN A 66 -23.42 41.80 -17.82
C GLN A 66 -22.01 41.49 -18.37
N VAL A 67 -21.47 42.35 -19.23
CA VAL A 67 -20.10 42.21 -19.74
C VAL A 67 -19.07 42.31 -18.62
N ILE A 68 -19.20 43.30 -17.73
CA ILE A 68 -18.30 43.46 -16.57
C ILE A 68 -18.34 42.23 -15.66
N THR A 69 -19.54 41.71 -15.40
CA THR A 69 -19.73 40.52 -14.56
C THR A 69 -19.09 39.29 -15.17
N SER A 70 -19.25 39.08 -16.48
CA SER A 70 -18.62 37.97 -17.20
C SER A 70 -17.09 38.08 -17.18
N LEU A 71 -16.55 39.28 -17.37
CA LEU A 71 -15.11 39.50 -17.32
C LEU A 71 -14.52 39.21 -15.93
N HIS A 72 -15.20 39.61 -14.85
CA HIS A 72 -14.78 39.28 -13.48
C HIS A 72 -14.68 37.77 -13.26
N LYS A 73 -15.69 37.01 -13.71
CA LYS A 73 -15.68 35.54 -13.61
C LYS A 73 -14.52 34.91 -14.38
N MET A 74 -14.18 35.43 -15.56
CA MET A 74 -13.04 34.91 -16.33
C MET A 74 -11.72 35.10 -15.59
N VAL A 75 -11.53 36.22 -14.91
CA VAL A 75 -10.33 36.47 -14.09
C VAL A 75 -10.26 35.50 -12.91
N GLU A 76 -11.37 35.22 -12.23
CA GLU A 76 -11.43 34.23 -11.15
C GLU A 76 -11.07 32.82 -11.64
N VAL A 77 -11.56 32.42 -12.81
CA VAL A 77 -11.21 31.13 -13.44
C VAL A 77 -9.72 31.08 -13.77
N GLY A 78 -9.15 32.17 -14.31
CA GLY A 78 -7.72 32.25 -14.60
C GLY A 78 -6.85 32.06 -13.35
N ILE A 79 -7.21 32.70 -12.24
CA ILE A 79 -6.53 32.53 -10.95
C ILE A 79 -6.63 31.07 -10.48
N ALA A 80 -7.81 30.46 -10.56
CA ALA A 80 -8.01 29.07 -10.16
C ALA A 80 -7.17 28.10 -11.02
N LEU A 81 -7.08 28.33 -12.33
CA LEU A 81 -6.26 27.51 -13.23
C LEU A 81 -4.76 27.61 -12.90
N GLU A 82 -4.25 28.80 -12.59
CA GLU A 82 -2.85 28.96 -12.18
C GLU A 82 -2.56 28.27 -10.84
N THR A 83 -3.52 28.24 -9.90
CA THR A 83 -3.39 27.42 -8.68
C THR A 83 -3.35 25.92 -8.98
N VAL A 84 -4.18 25.45 -9.91
CA VAL A 84 -4.16 24.05 -10.37
C VAL A 84 -2.82 23.72 -11.03
N GLU A 85 -2.30 24.60 -11.88
CA GLU A 85 -0.99 24.43 -12.52
C GLU A 85 0.13 24.32 -11.48
N GLN A 86 0.15 25.20 -10.48
CA GLN A 86 1.12 25.14 -9.38
C GLN A 86 1.03 23.82 -8.58
N LEU A 87 -0.19 23.36 -8.28
CA LEU A 87 -0.41 22.08 -7.60
C LEU A 87 0.08 20.89 -8.43
N VAL A 88 -0.14 20.92 -9.75
CA VAL A 88 0.34 19.89 -10.66
C VAL A 88 1.86 19.87 -10.72
N GLU A 89 2.51 21.04 -10.81
CA GLU A 89 3.97 21.15 -10.74
C GLU A 89 4.52 20.60 -9.42
N GLU A 90 3.93 20.99 -8.27
CA GLU A 90 4.33 20.47 -6.95
C GLU A 90 4.21 18.94 -6.88
N LYS A 91 3.10 18.38 -7.39
CA LYS A 91 2.87 16.93 -7.42
C LYS A 91 3.89 16.19 -8.28
N ASN A 92 4.30 16.78 -9.40
CA ASN A 92 5.32 16.19 -10.28
C ASN A 92 6.73 16.26 -9.69
N LEU A 93 6.99 17.24 -8.81
CA LEU A 93 8.27 17.38 -8.11
C LEU A 93 8.36 16.51 -6.85
N ASP A 94 7.24 16.02 -6.31
CA ASP A 94 7.22 15.13 -5.14
C ASP A 94 7.79 13.75 -5.50
N PRO A 95 9.03 13.41 -5.06
CA PRO A 95 9.67 12.15 -5.41
C PRO A 95 8.89 10.94 -4.88
N LEU A 96 8.16 11.11 -3.77
CA LEU A 96 7.38 10.05 -3.13
C LEU A 96 6.13 9.69 -3.92
N PHE A 97 5.64 10.58 -4.78
CA PHE A 97 4.48 10.33 -5.64
C PHE A 97 4.82 9.33 -6.76
N SER A 98 6.04 9.41 -7.30
CA SER A 98 6.59 8.43 -8.25
C SER A 98 6.96 7.11 -7.56
N GLU A 99 7.53 7.20 -6.36
CA GLU A 99 8.05 6.03 -5.63
C GLU A 99 6.94 5.13 -5.05
N LYS A 100 5.74 5.66 -4.84
CA LYS A 100 4.58 4.89 -4.34
C LYS A 100 4.25 3.68 -5.20
N SER A 101 4.44 3.74 -6.52
CA SER A 101 4.23 2.58 -7.40
C SER A 101 5.28 1.50 -7.13
N ASN A 102 6.55 1.90 -7.04
CA ASN A 102 7.66 0.97 -6.84
C ASN A 102 7.59 0.22 -5.50
N ILE A 103 7.15 0.91 -4.44
CA ILE A 103 7.02 0.31 -3.10
C ILE A 103 5.93 -0.76 -3.09
N VAL A 104 4.78 -0.51 -3.73
CA VAL A 104 3.67 -1.47 -3.79
C VAL A 104 4.10 -2.74 -4.55
N ASP A 105 4.78 -2.57 -5.68
CA ASP A 105 5.30 -3.69 -6.47
C ASP A 105 6.35 -4.50 -5.69
N ALA A 106 7.28 -3.82 -5.01
CA ALA A 106 8.29 -4.48 -4.18
C ALA A 106 7.67 -5.29 -3.03
N VAL A 107 6.64 -4.74 -2.37
CA VAL A 107 5.89 -5.44 -1.31
C VAL A 107 5.20 -6.68 -1.87
N GLN A 108 4.59 -6.59 -3.06
CA GLN A 108 3.91 -7.72 -3.68
C GLN A 108 4.90 -8.83 -4.09
N ILE A 109 6.03 -8.48 -4.69
CA ILE A 109 7.10 -9.42 -5.05
C ILE A 109 7.64 -10.11 -3.80
N LEU A 110 7.94 -9.36 -2.74
CA LEU A 110 8.46 -9.90 -1.49
C LEU A 110 7.44 -10.82 -0.81
N SER A 111 6.16 -10.45 -0.83
CA SER A 111 5.07 -11.28 -0.29
C SER A 111 4.95 -12.60 -1.03
N MET A 112 5.00 -12.58 -2.36
CA MET A 112 4.97 -13.78 -3.19
C MET A 112 6.18 -14.68 -2.94
N ALA A 113 7.38 -14.09 -2.88
CA ALA A 113 8.61 -14.84 -2.58
C ALA A 113 8.54 -15.53 -1.20
N LYS A 114 8.09 -14.81 -0.16
CA LYS A 114 7.91 -15.41 1.17
C LYS A 114 6.88 -16.53 1.19
N LYS A 115 5.75 -16.37 0.49
CA LYS A 115 4.72 -17.42 0.40
C LYS A 115 5.27 -18.68 -0.25
N ASN A 116 6.06 -18.53 -1.32
CA ASN A 116 6.69 -19.65 -2.01
C ASN A 116 7.70 -20.37 -1.11
N GLU A 117 8.52 -19.62 -0.37
CA GLU A 117 9.49 -20.19 0.58
C GLU A 117 8.79 -20.98 1.69
N ILE A 118 7.72 -20.42 2.28
CA ILE A 118 6.92 -21.12 3.29
C ILE A 118 6.38 -22.44 2.74
N HIS A 119 5.84 -22.42 1.52
CA HIS A 119 5.32 -23.63 0.88
C HIS A 119 6.41 -24.68 0.63
N TYR A 120 7.60 -24.25 0.20
CA TYR A 120 8.75 -25.12 0.00
C TYR A 120 9.21 -25.77 1.32
N LEU A 121 9.40 -24.96 2.37
CA LEU A 121 9.83 -25.44 3.68
C LEU A 121 8.80 -26.40 4.29
N MET A 122 7.51 -26.12 4.15
CA MET A 122 6.43 -27.00 4.60
C MET A 122 6.48 -28.37 3.90
N GLY A 123 6.71 -28.39 2.59
CA GLY A 123 6.88 -29.64 1.84
C GLY A 123 8.14 -30.42 2.23
N MET A 124 9.24 -29.75 2.59
CA MET A 124 10.42 -30.43 3.13
C MET A 124 10.16 -31.03 4.51
N LEU A 125 9.46 -30.28 5.38
CA LEU A 125 9.12 -30.73 6.72
C LEU A 125 8.25 -32.00 6.67
N GLU A 126 7.27 -32.02 5.78
CA GLU A 126 6.41 -33.20 5.56
C GLU A 126 7.22 -34.43 5.13
N LYS A 127 8.15 -34.26 4.18
CA LYS A 127 9.06 -35.35 3.76
C LYS A 127 9.94 -35.87 4.90
N VAL A 128 10.40 -34.99 5.79
CA VAL A 128 11.17 -35.39 6.97
C VAL A 128 10.30 -36.15 7.96
N ASN A 129 9.07 -35.68 8.22
CA ASN A 129 8.13 -36.34 9.12
C ASN A 129 7.75 -37.75 8.63
N ILE A 130 7.49 -37.92 7.34
CA ILE A 130 7.20 -39.24 6.75
C ILE A 130 8.37 -40.21 6.98
N ARG A 131 9.61 -39.76 6.73
CA ARG A 131 10.81 -40.58 6.96
C ARG A 131 11.02 -40.90 8.44
N LEU A 132 10.75 -39.96 9.33
CA LEU A 132 10.86 -40.18 10.76
C LEU A 132 9.88 -41.28 11.22
N LEU A 133 8.64 -41.25 10.72
CA LEU A 133 7.62 -42.25 11.05
C LEU A 133 7.99 -43.65 10.52
N ASP A 134 8.57 -43.72 9.31
CA ASP A 134 9.11 -44.97 8.76
C ASP A 134 10.23 -45.53 9.64
N PHE A 135 11.20 -44.70 10.01
CA PHE A 135 12.29 -45.13 10.90
C PHE A 135 11.79 -45.61 12.26
N GLN A 136 10.83 -44.90 12.86
CA GLN A 136 10.23 -45.31 14.12
C GLN A 136 9.55 -46.69 13.99
N SER A 137 8.79 -46.91 12.91
CA SER A 137 8.13 -48.20 12.64
C SER A 137 9.15 -49.34 12.50
N ARG A 138 10.26 -49.09 11.78
CA ARG A 138 11.35 -50.06 11.61
C ARG A 138 12.05 -50.39 12.93
N ILE A 139 12.29 -49.40 13.78
CA ILE A 139 12.88 -49.61 15.11
C ILE A 139 11.99 -50.51 15.97
N VAL A 140 10.67 -50.30 15.94
CA VAL A 140 9.72 -51.14 16.69
C VAL A 140 9.75 -52.58 16.18
N LEU A 141 9.77 -52.77 14.85
CA LEU A 141 9.84 -54.11 14.24
C LEU A 141 11.11 -54.86 14.66
N ILE A 142 12.28 -54.22 14.53
CA ILE A 142 13.57 -54.83 14.88
C ILE A 142 13.60 -55.23 16.36
N LYS A 143 13.09 -54.38 17.25
CA LYS A 143 13.00 -54.71 18.69
C LYS A 143 12.14 -55.94 18.95
N ALA A 144 11.02 -56.09 18.25
CA ALA A 144 10.14 -57.25 18.39
C ALA A 144 10.79 -58.53 17.84
N GLU A 145 11.51 -58.44 16.72
CA GLU A 145 12.25 -59.58 16.14
C GLU A 145 13.36 -60.08 17.06
N ASP A 146 14.13 -59.18 17.67
CA ASP A 146 15.17 -59.52 18.63
C ASP A 146 14.60 -60.17 19.89
N GLN A 147 13.49 -59.65 20.41
CA GLN A 147 12.78 -60.28 21.54
C GLN A 147 12.31 -61.69 21.19
N ASN A 148 11.71 -61.87 20.01
CA ASN A 148 11.26 -63.18 19.53
C ASN A 148 12.42 -64.16 19.32
N ARG A 149 13.56 -63.69 18.82
CA ARG A 149 14.79 -64.49 18.71
C ARG A 149 15.26 -64.97 20.09
N CYS A 150 15.38 -64.06 21.06
CA CYS A 150 15.79 -64.40 22.43
C CYS A 150 14.83 -65.40 23.09
N LEU A 151 13.51 -65.25 22.87
CA LEU A 151 12.51 -66.21 23.35
C LEU A 151 12.68 -67.59 22.70
N ARG A 152 12.94 -67.66 21.39
CA ARG A 152 13.20 -68.93 20.68
C ARG A 152 14.43 -69.64 21.24
N ASP A 153 15.54 -68.92 21.38
CA ASP A 153 16.79 -69.47 21.91
C ASP A 153 16.58 -70.05 23.33
N ARG A 154 15.78 -69.37 24.15
CA ARG A 154 15.44 -69.83 25.51
C ARG A 154 14.53 -71.06 25.51
N VAL A 155 13.56 -71.14 24.60
CA VAL A 155 12.70 -72.33 24.43
C VAL A 155 13.53 -73.54 24.00
N GLU A 156 14.48 -73.34 23.09
CA GLU A 156 15.37 -74.40 22.61
C GLU A 156 16.27 -74.95 23.72
N LEU A 157 16.81 -74.07 24.57
CA LEU A 157 17.56 -74.46 25.76
C LEU A 157 16.70 -75.27 26.75
N LEU A 158 15.43 -74.89 26.95
CA LEU A 158 14.51 -75.64 27.82
C LEU A 158 14.18 -77.02 27.26
N LYS A 159 14.00 -77.16 25.93
CA LYS A 159 13.80 -78.46 25.28
C LYS A 159 14.99 -79.39 25.48
N GLN A 160 16.22 -78.91 25.34
CA GLN A 160 17.41 -79.74 25.59
C GLN A 160 17.52 -80.20 27.04
N LYS A 161 16.96 -79.44 28.00
CA LYS A 161 17.00 -79.77 29.42
C LYS A 161 15.88 -80.73 29.87
N MET A 162 14.89 -81.00 29.02
CA MET A 162 13.82 -81.98 29.26
C MET A 162 13.96 -83.15 28.28
N PRO A 163 14.55 -84.29 28.66
CA PRO A 163 14.60 -85.45 27.78
C PRO A 163 13.21 -86.08 27.61
N ASP A 164 12.92 -86.59 26.41
CA ASP A 164 11.64 -87.20 26.02
C ASP A 164 11.18 -88.26 27.05
N ASP A 165 10.01 -88.04 27.66
CA ASP A 165 9.32 -88.94 28.59
C ASP A 165 8.73 -90.18 27.87
N SER A 166 9.55 -90.82 27.04
CA SER A 166 9.24 -92.07 26.34
C SER A 166 9.64 -93.32 27.15
N GLY A 167 9.82 -93.18 28.46
CA GLY A 167 10.33 -94.22 29.35
C GLY A 167 9.59 -94.33 30.67
N ILE A 168 8.25 -94.32 30.67
CA ILE A 168 7.50 -94.81 31.83
C ILE A 168 7.32 -96.33 31.69
N PRO A 169 8.04 -97.18 32.45
CA PRO A 169 7.66 -98.57 32.56
C PRO A 169 6.34 -98.64 33.33
N VAL A 170 5.30 -99.12 32.65
CA VAL A 170 4.08 -99.62 33.30
C VAL A 170 4.52 -100.73 34.25
N VAL A 171 4.52 -100.43 35.55
CA VAL A 171 4.64 -101.46 36.59
C VAL A 171 3.31 -102.20 36.63
N MET A 172 3.26 -103.38 35.97
CA MET A 172 2.22 -104.35 36.22
C MET A 172 2.44 -104.97 37.61
N GLU A 173 1.44 -104.76 38.44
CA GLU A 173 1.05 -105.55 39.62
C GLU A 173 1.20 -107.06 39.39
N LYS A 174 1.73 -107.77 40.41
CA LYS A 174 1.24 -109.11 40.81
C LYS A 174 1.85 -109.59 42.14
N VAL A 175 0.93 -109.76 43.10
CA VAL A 175 0.79 -110.80 44.16
C VAL A 175 2.01 -111.15 45.00
#